data_AF-A0A8C6Y5C3-F1
#
_entry.id   AF-A0A8C6Y5C3-F1
#
_cell.length_a   1.000
_cell.length_b   1.000
_cell.length_c   1.000
_cell.angle_alpha   90.00
_cell.angle_beta   90.00
_cell.angle_gamma   90.00
#
_symmetry.space_group_name_H-M   'P 1'
#
loop_
_entity.id
_entity.type
_entity.pdbx_description
1 polymer ?
#
loop_
_entity_poly.entity_id
_entity_poly.type
_entity_poly.pdbx_seq_one_letter_code
_entity_poly.pdbx_strand_id
1 'polypeptide(L)'
;LSSPLKKIKYLQHNFSLAIGYNALLLYALVWEAGNIVNLPTKRIGFYNFCLCNQKAELNCLMTEEIEKLGISKVALVLSRFCVYISPVLCLFSASTIVQQALCFKDRDGWKLAQILLSFSSVSLPVGLVLFIFSTQKWIPVSELSEGFAALVGAFILLFLHLTALGGRKRKRISIAEKDYFNPRT
;
A
#
# COMPACT_ATOMS: atom_id res chain seq x y z
N LEU A 1 -22.39 5.71 26.63
CA LEU A 1 -21.33 6.65 27.10
C LEU A 1 -19.94 6.17 26.63
N SER A 2 -19.39 6.72 25.53
CA SER A 2 -18.03 6.35 25.11
C SER A 2 -17.01 7.15 25.92
N SER A 3 -16.18 6.49 26.73
CA SER A 3 -15.16 7.19 27.51
C SER A 3 -14.22 7.99 26.57
N PRO A 4 -13.88 9.26 26.89
CA PRO A 4 -13.02 10.09 26.06
C PRO A 4 -11.67 9.43 25.76
N LEU A 5 -11.17 8.61 26.70
CA LEU A 5 -9.98 7.77 26.52
C LEU A 5 -10.06 6.79 25.34
N LYS A 6 -11.23 6.16 25.10
CA LYS A 6 -11.41 5.21 23.98
C LYS A 6 -11.35 5.92 22.63
N LYS A 7 -11.85 7.16 22.57
CA LYS A 7 -11.82 7.98 21.35
C LYS A 7 -10.39 8.45 21.02
N ILE A 8 -9.62 8.83 22.05
CA ILE A 8 -8.21 9.27 21.92
C ILE A 8 -7.32 8.10 21.47
N LYS A 9 -7.36 6.95 22.16
CA LYS A 9 -6.58 5.76 21.78
C LYS A 9 -6.90 5.28 20.36
N TYR A 10 -8.17 5.33 19.98
CA TYR A 10 -8.60 4.98 18.63
C TYR A 10 -7.99 5.93 17.58
N LEU A 11 -8.06 7.24 17.81
CA LEU A 11 -7.54 8.24 16.90
C LEU A 11 -6.04 8.02 16.69
N GLN A 12 -5.29 7.91 17.79
CA GLN A 12 -3.85 7.66 17.79
C GLN A 12 -3.47 6.39 17.01
N HIS A 13 -4.22 5.30 17.17
CA HIS A 13 -3.97 4.05 16.44
C HIS A 13 -4.16 4.19 14.93
N ASN A 14 -5.22 4.85 14.48
CA ASN A 14 -5.49 5.03 13.03
C ASN A 14 -4.47 5.98 12.39
N PHE A 15 -4.07 7.03 13.11
CA PHE A 15 -2.99 7.91 12.68
C PHE A 15 -1.64 7.20 12.59
N SER A 16 -1.29 6.39 13.58
CA SER A 16 -0.05 5.61 13.57
C SER A 16 0.03 4.66 12.38
N LEU A 17 -1.07 3.93 12.10
CA LEU A 17 -1.16 3.07 10.91
C LEU A 17 -1.00 3.87 9.61
N ALA A 18 -1.70 5.01 9.50
CA ALA A 18 -1.62 5.87 8.32
C ALA A 18 -0.20 6.40 8.07
N ILE A 19 0.48 6.86 9.11
CA ILE A 19 1.86 7.33 9.03
C ILE A 19 2.77 6.16 8.64
N GLY A 20 2.60 5.00 9.29
CA GLY A 20 3.43 3.82 9.07
C GLY A 20 3.40 3.32 7.63
N TYR A 21 2.23 3.05 7.06
CA TYR A 21 2.19 2.57 5.66
C TYR A 21 2.64 3.65 4.66
N ASN A 22 2.36 4.94 4.90
CA ASN A 22 2.82 6.00 3.99
C ASN A 22 4.33 6.14 4.03
N ALA A 23 4.93 6.10 5.22
CA ALA A 23 6.39 6.12 5.38
C ALA A 23 7.04 4.94 4.68
N LEU A 24 6.51 3.73 4.85
CA LEU A 24 7.02 2.53 4.17
C LEU A 24 6.85 2.58 2.65
N LEU A 25 5.71 3.07 2.15
CA LEU A 25 5.49 3.25 0.70
C LEU A 25 6.46 4.28 0.11
N LEU A 26 6.68 5.41 0.78
CA LEU A 26 7.63 6.43 0.34
C LEU A 26 9.07 5.91 0.40
N TYR A 27 9.43 5.22 1.47
CA TYR A 27 10.73 4.58 1.59
C TYR A 27 10.94 3.57 0.45
N ALA A 28 10.00 2.65 0.22
CA ALA A 28 10.18 1.64 -0.82
C ALA A 28 10.14 2.21 -2.25
N LEU A 29 9.21 3.11 -2.56
CA LEU A 29 8.95 3.55 -3.94
C LEU A 29 9.76 4.77 -4.36
N VAL A 30 10.15 5.62 -3.41
CA VAL A 30 10.91 6.85 -3.66
C VAL A 30 12.35 6.69 -3.23
N TRP A 31 12.61 6.31 -1.96
CA TRP A 31 13.97 6.20 -1.44
C TRP A 31 14.73 5.01 -2.03
N GLU A 32 14.13 3.81 -2.01
CA GLU A 32 14.67 2.59 -2.63
C GLU A 32 14.35 2.49 -4.13
N ALA A 33 13.81 3.56 -4.73
CA ALA A 33 13.45 3.67 -6.15
C ALA A 33 12.53 2.54 -6.68
N GLY A 34 11.76 1.89 -5.79
CA GLY A 34 10.89 0.78 -6.16
C GLY A 34 11.64 -0.49 -6.55
N ASN A 35 12.88 -0.65 -6.08
CA ASN A 35 13.71 -1.83 -6.35
C ASN A 35 13.27 -3.01 -5.48
N ILE A 36 12.85 -4.11 -6.12
CA ILE A 36 12.54 -5.40 -5.50
C ILE A 36 13.82 -6.19 -5.20
N VAL A 37 14.84 -6.03 -6.05
CA VAL A 37 16.21 -6.51 -5.84
C VAL A 37 17.12 -5.29 -5.93
N ASN A 38 17.95 -5.06 -4.91
CA ASN A 38 18.86 -3.92 -4.84
C ASN A 38 20.28 -4.36 -4.46
N LEU A 39 20.94 -5.07 -5.38
CA LEU A 39 22.32 -5.53 -5.24
C LEU A 39 23.28 -4.67 -6.08
N PRO A 40 24.56 -4.58 -5.73
CA PRO A 40 25.55 -3.83 -6.52
C PRO A 40 25.73 -4.39 -7.94
N THR A 41 25.50 -5.69 -8.11
CA THR A 41 25.61 -6.39 -9.41
C THR A 41 24.28 -6.45 -10.16
N LYS A 42 23.17 -6.09 -9.53
CA LYS A 42 21.83 -6.33 -10.09
C LYS A 42 20.78 -5.51 -9.38
N ARG A 43 20.02 -4.72 -10.14
CA ARG A 43 18.89 -3.94 -9.64
C ARG A 43 17.66 -4.24 -10.46
N ILE A 44 16.62 -4.76 -9.82
CA ILE A 44 15.35 -5.06 -10.47
C ILE A 44 14.25 -4.38 -9.68
N GLY A 45 13.55 -3.46 -10.32
CA GLY A 45 12.47 -2.67 -9.76
C GLY A 45 11.48 -2.28 -10.84
N PHE A 46 10.45 -1.56 -10.44
CA PHE A 46 9.36 -1.18 -11.36
C PHE A 46 9.87 -0.35 -12.55
N TYR A 47 10.79 0.59 -12.30
CA TYR A 47 11.39 1.44 -13.34
C TYR A 47 12.85 1.11 -13.65
N ASN A 48 13.53 0.40 -12.76
CA ASN A 48 14.95 0.09 -12.91
C ASN A 48 15.12 -1.40 -13.23
N PHE A 49 15.71 -1.72 -14.38
CA PHE A 49 16.10 -3.09 -14.69
C PHE A 49 17.55 -3.09 -15.14
N CYS A 50 18.46 -3.24 -14.19
CA CYS A 50 19.90 -3.15 -14.43
C CYS A 50 20.61 -4.45 -14.07
N LEU A 51 21.41 -4.93 -15.02
CA LEU A 51 22.19 -6.16 -14.89
C LEU A 51 23.68 -5.83 -15.06
N CYS A 52 24.53 -6.53 -14.32
CA CYS A 52 25.98 -6.44 -14.52
C CYS A 52 26.35 -6.93 -15.93
N ASN A 53 27.11 -6.13 -16.67
CA ASN A 53 27.67 -6.53 -17.94
C ASN A 53 29.00 -7.29 -17.75
N GLN A 54 29.60 -7.73 -18.85
CA GLN A 54 30.88 -8.48 -18.84
C GLN A 54 32.07 -7.66 -18.30
N LYS A 55 31.94 -6.33 -18.20
CA LYS A 55 32.96 -5.41 -17.67
C LYS A 55 32.76 -5.07 -16.19
N ALA A 56 31.86 -5.80 -15.51
CA ALA A 56 31.43 -5.50 -14.14
C ALA A 56 30.74 -4.13 -13.97
N GLU A 57 30.22 -3.54 -15.05
CA GLU A 57 29.46 -2.30 -15.02
C GLU A 57 27.96 -2.59 -15.02
N LEU A 58 27.21 -1.79 -14.26
CA LEU A 58 25.76 -1.94 -14.16
C LEU A 58 25.11 -1.31 -15.41
N ASN A 59 24.56 -2.15 -16.31
CA ASN A 59 23.86 -1.67 -17.49
C ASN A 59 22.34 -1.72 -17.28
N CYS A 60 21.67 -0.57 -17.40
CA CYS A 60 20.22 -0.46 -17.22
C CYS A 60 19.49 -0.59 -18.55
N LEU A 61 18.63 -1.59 -18.63
CA LEU A 61 17.88 -1.95 -19.83
C LEU A 61 16.67 -1.04 -20.00
N MET A 62 16.46 -0.59 -21.23
CA MET A 62 15.26 0.13 -21.64
C MET A 62 14.08 -0.82 -21.77
N THR A 63 12.86 -0.28 -21.76
CA THR A 63 11.63 -1.11 -21.80
C THR A 63 11.57 -2.04 -23.03
N GLU A 64 12.09 -1.59 -24.17
CA GLU A 64 12.17 -2.41 -25.40
C GLU A 64 13.16 -3.57 -25.28
N GLU A 65 14.25 -3.39 -24.53
CA GLU A 65 15.25 -4.43 -24.29
C GLU A 65 14.74 -5.44 -23.26
N ILE A 66 13.98 -4.97 -22.26
CA ILE A 66 13.30 -5.82 -21.28
C ILE A 66 12.28 -6.75 -21.95
N GLU A 67 11.58 -6.28 -22.99
CA GLU A 67 10.65 -7.08 -23.77
C GLU A 67 11.36 -8.22 -24.52
N LYS A 68 12.56 -7.97 -25.05
CA LYS A 68 13.41 -9.01 -25.67
C LYS A 68 13.86 -10.08 -24.67
N LEU A 69 13.86 -9.80 -23.36
CA LEU A 69 14.13 -10.76 -22.29
C LEU A 69 12.90 -11.62 -21.93
N GLY A 70 11.79 -11.49 -22.67
CA GLY A 70 10.57 -12.25 -22.47
C GLY A 70 9.68 -11.73 -21.34
N ILE A 71 9.88 -10.48 -20.91
CA ILE A 71 9.06 -9.82 -19.88
C ILE A 71 7.96 -9.02 -20.56
N SER A 72 6.71 -9.26 -20.18
CA SER A 72 5.56 -8.57 -20.78
C SER A 72 5.56 -7.07 -20.45
N LYS A 73 5.66 -6.24 -21.49
CA LYS A 73 5.56 -4.77 -21.38
C LYS A 73 4.23 -4.34 -20.78
N VAL A 74 3.13 -4.98 -21.17
CA VAL A 74 1.79 -4.69 -20.64
C VAL A 74 1.73 -4.96 -19.15
N ALA A 75 2.27 -6.10 -18.70
CA ALA A 75 2.29 -6.45 -17.29
C ALA A 75 3.15 -5.49 -16.46
N LEU A 76 4.29 -5.04 -17.01
CA LEU A 76 5.12 -4.01 -16.37
C LEU A 76 4.39 -2.68 -16.22
N VAL A 77 3.75 -2.18 -17.29
CA VAL A 77 2.99 -0.92 -17.23
C VAL A 77 1.84 -1.02 -16.23
N LEU A 78 1.10 -2.13 -16.24
CA LEU A 78 0.01 -2.36 -15.31
C LEU A 78 0.50 -2.48 -13.85
N SER A 79 1.62 -3.17 -13.63
CA SER A 79 2.23 -3.26 -12.30
C SER A 79 2.64 -1.88 -11.76
N ARG A 80 3.26 -1.04 -12.61
CA ARG A 80 3.65 0.33 -12.25
C ARG A 80 2.43 1.14 -11.86
N PHE A 81 1.39 1.11 -12.69
CA PHE A 81 0.15 1.82 -12.41
C PHE A 81 -0.46 1.37 -11.07
N CYS A 82 -0.61 0.07 -10.87
CA CYS A 82 -1.21 -0.50 -9.66
C CYS A 82 -0.39 -0.21 -8.39
N VAL A 83 0.94 -0.29 -8.44
CA VAL A 83 1.78 0.00 -7.27
C VAL A 83 1.82 1.50 -6.97
N TYR A 84 2.05 2.35 -7.98
CA TYR A 84 2.24 3.79 -7.77
C TYR A 84 0.94 4.58 -7.56
N ILE A 85 -0.22 4.05 -7.94
CA ILE A 85 -1.50 4.68 -7.55
C ILE A 85 -1.79 4.48 -6.05
N SER A 86 -1.26 3.41 -5.44
CA SER A 86 -1.48 3.08 -4.03
C SER A 86 -1.06 4.19 -3.05
N PRO A 87 0.18 4.74 -3.09
CA PRO A 87 0.57 5.86 -2.22
C PRO A 87 -0.29 7.11 -2.42
N VAL A 88 -0.74 7.40 -3.64
CA VAL A 88 -1.62 8.55 -3.90
C VAL A 88 -2.95 8.37 -3.16
N LEU A 89 -3.61 7.22 -3.35
CA LEU A 89 -4.87 6.89 -2.66
C LEU A 89 -4.70 6.87 -1.13
N CYS A 90 -3.56 6.40 -0.64
CA CYS A 90 -3.16 6.36 0.77
C CYS A 90 -2.96 7.75 1.40
N LEU A 91 -2.46 8.72 0.64
CA LEU A 91 -2.33 10.11 1.09
C LEU A 91 -3.70 10.81 1.14
N PHE A 92 -4.55 10.57 0.14
CA PHE A 92 -5.93 11.05 0.15
C PHE A 92 -6.76 10.43 1.31
N SER A 93 -6.55 9.15 1.63
CA SER A 93 -7.22 8.54 2.78
C SER A 93 -6.71 9.12 4.11
N ALA A 94 -5.42 9.42 4.23
CA ALA A 94 -4.86 10.06 5.43
C ALA A 94 -5.41 11.49 5.61
N SER A 95 -5.48 12.29 4.55
CA SER A 95 -5.98 13.66 4.61
C SER A 95 -7.46 13.72 5.02
N THR A 96 -8.29 12.81 4.51
CA THR A 96 -9.72 12.72 4.89
C THR A 96 -9.89 12.33 6.36
N ILE A 97 -9.03 11.45 6.90
CA ILE A 97 -9.03 11.09 8.34
C ILE A 97 -8.60 12.30 9.20
N VAL A 98 -7.55 13.02 8.79
CA VAL A 98 -7.07 14.22 9.48
C VAL A 98 -8.13 15.30 9.50
N GLN A 99 -8.75 15.59 8.35
CA GLN A 99 -9.83 16.55 8.23
C GLN A 99 -11.01 16.18 9.11
N GLN A 100 -11.39 14.90 9.18
CA GLN A 100 -12.46 14.46 10.07
C GLN A 100 -12.11 14.63 11.56
N ALA A 101 -10.83 14.49 11.92
CA ALA A 101 -10.35 14.65 13.30
C ALA A 101 -10.28 16.12 13.73
N LEU A 102 -9.87 17.02 12.83
CA LEU A 102 -9.63 18.44 13.10
C LEU A 102 -10.84 19.32 12.78
N CYS A 103 -11.57 19.04 11.69
CA CYS A 103 -12.76 19.77 11.25
C CYS A 103 -14.02 18.91 11.45
N PHE A 104 -14.66 19.09 12.61
CA PHE A 104 -15.87 18.40 13.05
C PHE A 104 -17.13 18.73 12.21
N LYS A 105 -17.23 18.30 10.95
CA LYS A 105 -18.53 18.43 10.25
C LYS A 105 -18.87 17.39 9.19
N ASP A 106 -17.92 16.65 8.64
CA ASP A 106 -18.25 15.70 7.57
C ASP A 106 -18.57 14.29 8.09
N ARG A 107 -19.83 13.87 7.90
CA ARG A 107 -20.35 12.56 8.33
C ARG A 107 -19.94 11.43 7.38
N ASP A 108 -19.45 11.74 6.18
CA ASP A 108 -19.17 10.76 5.12
C ASP A 108 -17.68 10.58 4.79
N GLY A 109 -16.78 11.43 5.29
CA GLY A 109 -15.33 11.32 5.04
C GLY A 109 -14.70 9.96 5.40
N TRP A 110 -15.22 9.30 6.44
CA TRP A 110 -14.75 7.95 6.81
C TRP A 110 -15.14 6.86 5.80
N LYS A 111 -16.25 7.03 5.04
CA LYS A 111 -16.65 6.11 3.97
C LYS A 111 -15.71 6.27 2.78
N LEU A 112 -15.40 7.51 2.42
CA LEU A 112 -14.42 7.81 1.37
C LEU A 112 -13.05 7.23 1.72
N ALA A 113 -12.56 7.46 2.94
CA ALA A 113 -11.31 6.86 3.42
C ALA A 113 -11.32 5.33 3.32
N GLN A 114 -12.43 4.68 3.68
CA GLN A 114 -12.58 3.23 3.56
C GLN A 114 -12.54 2.75 2.11
N ILE A 115 -13.20 3.45 1.18
CA ILE A 115 -13.19 3.13 -0.26
C ILE A 115 -11.76 3.27 -0.82
N LEU A 116 -11.10 4.40 -0.54
CA LEU A 116 -9.72 4.66 -0.99
C LEU A 116 -8.75 3.59 -0.47
N LEU A 117 -8.82 3.26 0.83
CA LEU A 117 -8.01 2.19 1.43
C LEU A 117 -8.34 0.81 0.83
N SER A 118 -9.58 0.55 0.47
CA SER A 118 -9.97 -0.71 -0.18
C SER A 118 -9.34 -0.82 -1.57
N PHE A 119 -9.34 0.26 -2.35
CA PHE A 119 -8.66 0.29 -3.65
C PHE A 119 -7.14 0.11 -3.49
N SER A 120 -6.50 0.84 -2.58
CA SER A 120 -5.07 0.67 -2.28
C SER A 120 -4.72 -0.75 -1.84
N SER A 121 -5.59 -1.38 -1.03
CA SER A 121 -5.44 -2.75 -0.53
C SER A 121 -5.46 -3.79 -1.64
N VAL A 122 -6.10 -3.50 -2.77
CA VAL A 122 -6.16 -4.41 -3.91
C VAL A 122 -5.08 -4.05 -4.93
N SER A 123 -4.88 -2.76 -5.22
CA SER A 123 -3.94 -2.31 -6.24
C SER A 123 -2.50 -2.66 -5.89
N LEU A 124 -2.08 -2.48 -4.64
CA LEU A 124 -0.70 -2.76 -4.22
C LEU A 124 -0.29 -4.24 -4.44
N PRO A 125 -1.02 -5.24 -3.89
CA PRO A 125 -0.67 -6.64 -4.11
C PRO A 125 -0.88 -7.08 -5.55
N VAL A 126 -1.90 -6.58 -6.26
CA VAL A 126 -2.08 -6.87 -7.69
C VAL A 126 -0.87 -6.41 -8.49
N GLY A 127 -0.40 -5.19 -8.26
CA GLY A 127 0.78 -4.67 -8.94
C GLY A 127 2.06 -5.46 -8.60
N LEU A 128 2.25 -5.84 -7.34
CA LEU A 128 3.37 -6.69 -6.92
C LEU A 128 3.33 -8.07 -7.57
N VAL A 129 2.18 -8.74 -7.56
CA VAL A 129 2.01 -10.07 -8.17
C VAL A 129 2.27 -10.01 -9.66
N LEU A 130 1.71 -9.01 -10.36
CA LEU A 130 1.95 -8.82 -11.79
C LEU A 130 3.44 -8.64 -12.10
N PHE A 131 4.14 -7.82 -11.32
CA PHE A 131 5.57 -7.60 -11.50
C PHE A 131 6.37 -8.88 -11.26
N ILE A 132 6.22 -9.49 -10.07
CA ILE A 132 6.96 -10.69 -9.66
C ILE A 132 6.70 -11.83 -10.64
N PHE A 133 5.46 -12.07 -11.04
CA PHE A 133 5.15 -13.12 -12.00
C PHE A 133 5.80 -12.88 -13.37
N SER A 134 5.83 -11.62 -13.81
CA SER A 134 6.47 -11.25 -15.08
C SER A 134 7.99 -11.37 -15.04
N THR A 135 8.60 -11.19 -13.86
CA THR A 135 10.05 -11.17 -13.68
C THR A 135 10.58 -12.36 -12.88
N GLN A 136 9.76 -13.38 -12.59
CA GLN A 136 10.06 -14.47 -11.66
C GLN A 136 11.38 -15.20 -11.96
N LYS A 137 11.71 -15.36 -13.25
CA LYS A 137 12.96 -16.00 -13.70
C LYS A 137 14.21 -15.22 -13.28
N TRP A 138 14.06 -13.93 -13.02
CA TRP A 138 15.15 -13.01 -12.72
C TRP A 138 15.20 -12.62 -11.23
N ILE A 139 14.20 -12.97 -10.42
CA ILE A 139 14.14 -12.60 -9.00
C ILE A 139 14.19 -13.86 -8.13
N PRO A 140 15.39 -14.31 -7.72
CA PRO A 140 15.49 -15.33 -6.68
C PRO A 140 15.07 -14.73 -5.33
N VAL A 141 14.38 -15.53 -4.53
CA VAL A 141 13.79 -15.10 -3.24
C VAL A 141 14.85 -14.66 -2.22
N SER A 142 16.09 -15.15 -2.33
CA SER A 142 17.21 -14.76 -1.46
C SER A 142 17.75 -13.35 -1.72
N GLU A 143 17.42 -12.74 -2.86
CA GLU A 143 17.93 -11.42 -3.27
C GLU A 143 16.93 -10.28 -3.03
N LEU A 144 15.84 -10.55 -2.31
CA LEU A 144 14.82 -9.55 -2.02
C LEU A 144 15.38 -8.41 -1.16
N SER A 145 15.10 -7.17 -1.57
CA SER A 145 15.61 -5.96 -0.94
C SER A 145 14.84 -5.58 0.34
N GLU A 146 15.43 -4.67 1.13
CA GLU A 146 14.73 -3.98 2.21
C GLU A 146 13.52 -3.18 1.70
N GLY A 147 13.62 -2.62 0.48
CA GLY A 147 12.50 -1.97 -0.21
C GLY A 147 11.32 -2.92 -0.44
N PHE A 148 11.56 -4.17 -0.82
CA PHE A 148 10.50 -5.18 -0.94
C PHE A 148 9.88 -5.51 0.41
N ALA A 149 10.69 -5.70 1.45
CA ALA A 149 10.19 -5.93 2.81
C ALA A 149 9.32 -4.76 3.31
N ALA A 150 9.69 -3.52 2.98
CA ALA A 150 8.90 -2.33 3.27
C ALA A 150 7.56 -2.30 2.51
N LEU A 151 7.49 -2.75 1.25
CA LEU A 151 6.23 -2.87 0.50
C LEU A 151 5.28 -3.89 1.14
N VAL A 152 5.81 -5.04 1.58
CA VAL A 152 5.02 -6.06 2.30
C VAL A 152 4.54 -5.51 3.64
N GLY A 153 5.42 -4.83 4.38
CA GLY A 153 5.06 -4.16 5.63
C GLY A 153 3.97 -3.10 5.43
N ALA A 154 4.08 -2.29 4.38
CA ALA A 154 3.06 -1.30 4.02
C ALA A 154 1.72 -1.96 3.72
N PHE A 155 1.71 -3.06 2.97
CA PHE A 155 0.50 -3.83 2.67
C PHE A 155 -0.16 -4.35 3.95
N ILE A 156 0.62 -4.94 4.88
CA ILE A 156 0.11 -5.45 6.16
C ILE A 156 -0.52 -4.31 6.98
N LEU A 157 0.17 -3.18 7.12
CA LEU A 157 -0.33 -2.02 7.87
C LEU A 157 -1.60 -1.43 7.23
N LEU A 158 -1.65 -1.39 5.90
CA LEU A 158 -2.80 -0.91 5.15
C LEU A 158 -4.01 -1.84 5.33
N PHE A 159 -3.80 -3.16 5.25
CA PHE A 159 -4.85 -4.15 5.49
C PHE A 159 -5.36 -4.10 6.94
N LEU A 160 -4.45 -3.93 7.91
CA LEU A 160 -4.81 -3.71 9.31
C LEU A 160 -5.62 -2.42 9.50
N HIS A 161 -5.28 -1.33 8.80
CA HIS A 161 -6.06 -0.10 8.86
C HIS A 161 -7.45 -0.27 8.25
N LEU A 162 -7.55 -0.96 7.10
CA LEU A 162 -8.84 -1.25 6.46
C LEU A 162 -9.76 -2.09 7.36
N THR A 163 -9.24 -3.14 7.99
CA THR A 163 -10.01 -3.98 8.91
C THR A 163 -10.43 -3.23 10.18
N ALA A 164 -9.57 -2.37 10.72
CA ALA A 164 -9.89 -1.51 11.85
C ALA A 164 -11.03 -0.51 11.54
N LEU A 165 -11.02 0.09 10.35
CA LEU A 165 -12.09 0.99 9.88
C LEU A 165 -13.38 0.22 9.55
N GLY A 166 -13.27 -0.95 8.91
CA GLY A 166 -14.41 -1.81 8.56
C GLY A 166 -15.13 -2.41 9.78
N GLY A 167 -14.39 -2.77 10.84
CA GLY A 167 -14.96 -3.24 12.11
C GLY A 167 -15.90 -2.21 12.77
N ARG A 168 -15.69 -0.92 12.50
CA ARG A 168 -16.55 0.19 12.98
C ARG A 168 -17.96 0.12 12.38
N LYS A 169 -18.11 -0.33 11.13
CA LYS A 169 -19.42 -0.52 10.47
C LYS A 169 -20.18 -1.65 11.15
N ARG A 170 -19.53 -2.79 11.39
CA ARG A 170 -20.13 -3.97 12.03
C ARG A 170 -20.56 -3.67 13.47
N LYS A 171 -19.76 -2.91 14.23
CA LYS A 171 -20.10 -2.51 15.60
C LYS A 171 -21.25 -1.50 15.66
N ARG A 172 -21.31 -0.52 14.74
CA ARG A 172 -22.45 0.43 14.66
C ARG A 172 -23.75 -0.24 14.23
N ILE A 173 -23.71 -1.16 13.26
CA ILE A 173 -24.88 -1.94 12.84
C ILE A 173 -25.38 -2.80 14.00
N SER A 174 -24.50 -3.51 14.71
CA SER A 174 -24.90 -4.33 15.85
C SER A 174 -25.49 -3.53 17.02
N ILE A 175 -25.06 -2.28 17.22
CA ILE A 175 -25.67 -1.37 18.21
C ILE A 175 -27.04 -0.89 17.70
N ALA A 176 -27.13 -0.43 16.45
CA ALA A 176 -28.39 0.03 15.87
C ALA A 176 -29.46 -1.09 15.81
N GLU A 177 -29.05 -2.33 15.53
CA GLU A 177 -29.92 -3.50 15.53
C GLU A 177 -30.38 -3.86 16.95
N LYS A 178 -29.51 -3.72 17.96
CA LYS A 178 -29.90 -3.87 19.37
C LYS A 178 -30.86 -2.79 19.84
N ASP A 179 -30.66 -1.55 19.41
CA ASP A 179 -31.54 -0.42 19.74
C ASP A 179 -32.92 -0.55 19.04
N TYR A 180 -32.95 -1.13 17.84
CA TYR A 180 -34.20 -1.39 17.10
C TYR A 180 -34.98 -2.59 17.68
N PHE A 181 -34.28 -3.60 18.20
CA PHE A 181 -34.91 -4.80 18.77
C PHE A 181 -35.26 -4.66 20.26
N ASN A 182 -34.79 -3.61 20.94
CA ASN A 182 -35.21 -3.27 22.29
C ASN A 182 -35.49 -1.75 22.43
N PRO A 183 -36.67 -1.27 21.99
CA PRO A 183 -37.04 0.15 22.07
C PRO A 183 -37.46 0.60 23.49
N ARG A 184 -36.88 0.03 24.56
CA ARG A 184 -37.19 0.41 25.95
C ARG A 184 -35.95 0.80 26.75
N THR A 185 -35.61 2.08 26.65
CA THR A 185 -35.45 3.06 27.75
C THR A 185 -35.35 4.45 27.14
#